data_AF-C7M980-F1
#
_entry.id   AF-C7M980-F1
#
_cell.length_a   1.000
_cell.length_b   1.000
_cell.length_c   1.000
_cell.angle_alpha   90.00
_cell.angle_beta   90.00
_cell.angle_gamma   90.00
#
_symmetry.space_group_name_H-M   'P 1'
#
loop_
_entity.id
_entity.type
_entity.pdbx_description
1 polymer ?
#
loop_
_entity_poly.entity_id
_entity_poly.type
_entity_poly.pdbx_seq_one_letter_code
_entity_poly.pdbx_strand_id
1 'polypeptide(L)' 'MKLTKEARKKMLDKTIARALEDKLNVSYWTLVKWRSADKTPLYHRSEAIRDKVIEVLKMTEEEAFTENEE' A
#
# COMPACT_ATOMS: atom_id res chain seq x y z
N MET A 1 -7.14 -8.24 2.73
CA MET A 1 -5.73 -7.82 2.78
C MET A 1 -5.57 -6.48 3.49
N LYS A 2 -4.60 -6.41 4.40
CA LYS A 2 -4.21 -5.21 5.15
C LYS A 2 -2.71 -4.99 4.96
N LEU A 3 -2.25 -3.74 4.93
CA LEU A 3 -0.82 -3.46 4.92
C LEU A 3 -0.15 -3.87 6.24
N THR A 4 1.00 -4.53 6.15
CA THR A 4 1.81 -4.88 7.34
C THR A 4 2.36 -3.63 8.02
N LYS A 5 2.79 -3.76 9.29
CA LYS A 5 3.45 -2.67 10.01
C LYS A 5 4.69 -2.16 9.27
N GLU A 6 5.43 -3.04 8.60
CA GLU A 6 6.63 -2.69 7.85
C GLU A 6 6.30 -1.92 6.57
N ALA A 7 5.31 -2.38 5.80
CA ALA A 7 4.85 -1.68 4.61
C ALA A 7 4.32 -0.27 4.96
N ARG A 8 3.55 -0.15 6.05
CA ARG A 8 3.10 1.14 6.58
C ARG A 8 4.26 2.06 6.94
N LYS A 9 5.35 1.52 7.49
CA LYS A 9 6.56 2.27 7.84
C LYS A 9 7.32 2.73 6.60
N LYS A 10 7.47 1.88 5.58
CA LYS A 10 8.08 2.28 4.30
C LYS A 10 7.27 3.36 3.59
N MET A 11 5.95 3.30 3.63
CA MET A 11 5.07 4.35 3.08
C MET A 11 5.18 5.71 3.80
N LEU A 12 5.85 5.80 4.96
CA LEU A 12 6.17 7.10 5.59
C LEU A 12 7.35 7.80 4.91
N ASP A 13 8.20 7.06 4.19
CA ASP A 13 9.29 7.66 3.44
C ASP A 13 8.71 8.54 2.33
N LYS A 14 9.08 9.83 2.34
CA LYS A 14 8.59 10.83 1.39
C LYS A 14 8.87 10.44 -0.06
N THR A 15 9.97 9.75 -0.31
CA THR A 15 10.40 9.30 -1.65
C THR A 15 9.48 8.20 -2.15
N ILE A 16 9.16 7.23 -1.28
CA ILE A 16 8.24 6.12 -1.57
C ILE A 16 6.82 6.64 -1.72
N ALA A 17 6.38 7.53 -0.83
CA ALA A 17 5.05 8.13 -0.89
C ALA A 17 4.83 8.86 -2.23
N ARG A 18 5.82 9.63 -2.68
CA ARG A 18 5.74 10.34 -3.96
C ARG A 18 5.73 9.40 -5.16
N ALA A 19 6.56 8.36 -5.13
CA ALA A 19 6.55 7.33 -6.18
C ALA A 19 5.20 6.59 -6.25
N LEU A 20 4.54 6.37 -5.10
CA LEU A 20 3.19 5.81 -5.05
C LEU A 20 2.14 6.77 -5.59
N GLU A 21 2.21 8.07 -5.25
CA GLU A 21 1.32 9.09 -5.81
C GLU A 21 1.39 9.10 -7.34
N ASP A 22 2.60 9.11 -7.90
CA ASP A 22 2.83 9.16 -9.34
C ASP A 22 2.34 7.88 -10.05
N LYS A 23 2.63 6.70 -9.50
CA LYS A 23 2.24 5.40 -10.13
C LYS A 23 0.76 5.08 -10.02
N LEU A 24 0.17 5.41 -8.89
CA LEU A 24 -1.24 5.13 -8.61
C LEU A 24 -2.14 6.29 -9.04
N ASN A 25 -1.56 7.43 -9.42
CA ASN A 25 -2.25 8.67 -9.75
C ASN A 25 -3.26 9.07 -8.65
N VAL A 26 -2.81 9.02 -7.40
CA VAL A 26 -3.62 9.31 -6.21
C VAL A 26 -2.95 10.38 -5.37
N SER A 27 -3.74 11.12 -4.59
CA SER A 27 -3.20 12.11 -3.67
C SER A 27 -2.52 11.48 -2.46
N TYR A 28 -1.56 12.20 -1.86
CA TYR A 28 -0.92 11.83 -0.60
C TYR A 28 -1.94 11.58 0.52
N TRP A 29 -3.01 12.38 0.58
CA TRP A 29 -4.11 12.18 1.52
C TRP A 29 -4.81 10.82 1.34
N THR A 30 -4.97 10.39 0.09
CA THR A 30 -5.48 9.06 -0.24
C THR A 30 -4.55 7.97 0.27
N LEU A 31 -3.24 8.10 0.08
CA LEU A 31 -2.24 7.15 0.62
C LEU A 31 -2.25 7.11 2.15
N VAL A 32 -2.33 8.27 2.82
CA VAL A 32 -2.45 8.35 4.28
C VAL A 32 -3.72 7.66 4.76
N LYS A 33 -4.86 7.87 4.07
CA LYS A 33 -6.11 7.18 4.38
C LYS A 33 -5.97 5.67 4.21
N TRP A 34 -5.30 5.20 3.17
CA TRP A 34 -5.09 3.78 2.92
C TRP A 34 -4.17 3.13 3.96
N ARG A 35 -3.13 3.84 4.39
CA ARG A 35 -2.22 3.41 5.46
C ARG A 35 -2.92 3.27 6.80
N SER A 36 -3.81 4.21 7.12
CA SER A 36 -4.57 4.23 8.38
C SER A 36 -5.81 3.33 8.37
N ALA A 37 -6.26 2.89 7.19
CA ALA A 37 -7.40 1.98 7.07
C ALA A 37 -7.03 0.57 7.54
N ASP A 38 -7.89 -0.03 8.36
CA ASP A 38 -7.73 -1.42 8.81
C ASP A 38 -8.17 -2.44 7.77
N LYS A 39 -9.18 -2.09 6.96
CA LYS A 39 -9.60 -2.86 5.77
C LYS A 39 -9.57 -1.89 4.59
N THR A 40 -8.56 -2.01 3.73
CA THR A 40 -8.50 -1.22 2.49
C THR A 40 -9.09 -2.07 1.35
N PRO A 41 -10.35 -1.84 0.94
CA PRO A 41 -11.01 -2.67 -0.08
C PRO A 41 -10.32 -2.59 -1.45
N LEU A 42 -9.50 -1.56 -1.69
CA LEU A 42 -8.79 -1.35 -2.95
C LEU A 42 -7.70 -2.38 -3.22
N TYR A 43 -6.92 -2.77 -2.21
CA TYR A 43 -5.92 -3.84 -2.37
C TYR A 43 -6.58 -5.19 -2.63
N HIS A 44 -7.76 -5.43 -2.04
CA HIS A 44 -8.50 -6.66 -2.30
C HIS A 44 -9.13 -6.69 -3.70
N ARG A 45 -9.70 -5.56 -4.15
CA ARG A 45 -10.48 -5.48 -5.39
C ARG A 45 -9.63 -5.28 -6.65
N SER A 46 -8.39 -4.82 -6.53
CA SER A 46 -7.57 -4.49 -7.70
C SER A 46 -6.14 -5.02 -7.54
N GLU A 47 -5.84 -6.08 -8.28
CA GLU A 47 -4.49 -6.64 -8.44
C GLU A 47 -3.50 -5.59 -8.96
N ALA A 48 -3.92 -4.78 -9.93
CA ALA A 48 -3.09 -3.71 -10.48
C ALA A 48 -2.61 -2.69 -9.43
N ILE A 49 -3.39 -2.46 -8.37
CA ILE A 49 -2.97 -1.60 -7.25
C ILE A 49 -1.98 -2.36 -6.35
N ARG A 50 -2.19 -3.66 -6.10
CA ARG A 50 -1.24 -4.49 -5.34
C ARG A 50 0.12 -4.53 -6.01
N ASP A 51 0.15 -4.84 -7.32
CA ASP A 51 1.38 -4.94 -8.11
C ASP A 51 2.20 -3.65 -8.08
N LYS A 52 1.54 -2.50 -8.30
CA LYS A 52 2.21 -1.20 -8.24
C LYS A 52 2.77 -0.90 -6.85
N VAL A 53 2.07 -1.32 -5.80
CA VAL A 53 2.49 -1.08 -4.41
C VAL A 53 3.68 -1.96 -4.04
N ILE A 54 3.67 -3.26 -4.36
CA ILE A 54 4.79 -4.16 -4.11
C ILE A 54 6.03 -3.76 -4.91
N GLU A 55 5.84 -3.28 -6.14
CA GLU A 55 6.92 -2.80 -7.00
C GLU A 55 7.59 -1.55 -6.43
N VAL A 56 6.82 -0.59 -5.90
CA VAL A 56 7.36 0.63 -5.28
C VAL A 56 7.98 0.34 -3.92
N LEU A 57 7.36 -0.51 -3.11
CA LEU A 57 7.87 -0.90 -1.80
C LEU A 57 9.08 -1.84 -1.89
N LYS A 58 9.33 -2.42 -3.08
CA LYS A 58 10.31 -3.47 -3.34
C LYS A 58 10.18 -4.59 -2.30
N MET A 59 8.96 -5.08 -2.15
CA MET A 59 8.59 -6.13 -1.20
C MET A 59 7.77 -7.18 -1.94
N THR A 60 7.69 -8.37 -1.36
CA THR A 60 6.75 -9.40 -1.83
C THR A 60 5.33 -9.12 -1.33
N GLU A 61 4.32 -9.74 -1.95
CA GLU A 61 2.92 -9.58 -1.55
C GLU A 61 2.69 -10.00 -0.09
N GLU A 62 3.36 -11.07 0.36
CA GLU A 62 3.30 -11.59 1.74
C GLU A 62 3.95 -10.63 2.77
N GLU A 63 5.02 -9.93 2.38
CA GLU A 63 5.66 -8.93 3.24
C GLU A 63 4.88 -7.61 3.27
N ALA A 64 4.27 -7.24 2.15
CA ALA A 64 3.55 -5.99 2.00
C ALA A 64 2.14 -6.07 2.59
N PHE A 65 1.48 -7.23 2.46
CA PHE A 65 0.10 -7.44 2.85
C PHE A 65 -0.06 -8.67 3.74
N THR A 66 -0.79 -8.51 4.84
CA THR A 66 -1.36 -9.63 5.59
C THR A 66 -2.75 -9.95 5.04
N GLU A 67 -3.01 -11.23 4.75
CA GLU A 67 -4.39 -11.71 4.67
C GLU A 67 -5.04 -11.43 6.02
N ASN A 68 -6.20 -10.77 6.00
CA ASN A 68 -6.98 -10.65 7.23
C ASN A 68 -7.59 -12.04 7.40
N GLU A 69 -7.02 -12.88 8.26
CA GLU A 69 -7.79 -13.93 8.92
C GLU A 69 -8.82 -13.22 9.81
N GLU A 70 -10.04 -13.07 9.29
CA GLU A 70 -11.31 -12.97 10.01
C GLU A 70 -12.48 -13.13 9.05
#